data_AF-A0AAP1V552-F1
#
_entry.id   AF-A0AAP1V552-F1
#
_cell.length_a   1.000
_cell.length_b   1.000
_cell.length_c   1.000
_cell.angle_alpha   90.00
_cell.angle_beta   90.00
_cell.angle_gamma   90.00
#
_symmetry.space_group_name_H-M   'P 1'
#
loop_
_entity.id
_entity.type
_entity.pdbx_description
1 polymer ?
#
loop_
_entity_poly.entity_id
_entity_poly.type
_entity_poly.pdbx_seq_one_letter_code
_entity_poly.pdbx_strand_id
1 'polypeptide(L)'
;MPVLPDSLSFPDAASLAVLRTWYASVGSREAVERYCPDQLGEGKSARGVTGRIRRKLVEFAISRHRDALAKLFQCEAGERIRHRKAVARAVAALHTNGIRTLAELIVRISRRRRWWLGIPSLGERSAHRVEAFFAACSALTERARSLVVATTPESVTPWENIRVPHDVDGSRGIFRAPKAMCARSQSGGTVRRTPGS
;
A
#
# COMPACT_ATOMS: atom_id res chain seq x y z
N MET A 1 20.63 2.57 -41.92
CA MET A 1 19.87 2.19 -40.70
C MET A 1 18.86 1.14 -41.12
N PRO A 2 18.92 -0.11 -40.62
CA PRO A 2 17.93 -1.12 -40.99
C PRO A 2 16.57 -0.69 -40.42
N VAL A 3 15.55 -0.67 -41.26
CA VAL A 3 14.16 -0.43 -40.85
C VAL A 3 13.75 -1.63 -40.02
N LEU A 4 13.60 -1.45 -38.70
CA LEU A 4 12.99 -2.47 -37.85
C LEU A 4 11.58 -2.76 -38.37
N PRO A 5 11.12 -4.03 -38.36
CA PRO A 5 9.75 -4.34 -38.75
C PRO A 5 8.77 -3.51 -37.90
N ASP A 6 7.71 -2.99 -38.52
CA ASP A 6 6.72 -2.08 -37.89
C ASP A 6 6.10 -2.60 -36.58
N SER A 7 6.19 -3.91 -36.34
CA SER A 7 5.79 -4.61 -35.12
C SER A 7 6.72 -4.36 -33.91
N LEU A 8 7.96 -3.93 -34.13
CA LEU A 8 8.94 -3.60 -33.09
C LEU A 8 9.08 -2.09 -32.82
N SER A 9 8.33 -1.26 -33.55
CA SER A 9 8.24 0.18 -33.28
C SER A 9 7.31 0.44 -32.09
N PHE A 10 7.64 1.44 -31.28
CA PHE A 10 6.80 1.82 -30.14
C PHE A 10 5.43 2.34 -30.64
N PRO A 11 4.30 1.97 -30.02
CA PRO A 11 2.99 2.49 -30.41
C PRO A 11 2.94 4.02 -30.30
N ASP A 12 2.23 4.66 -31.22
CA ASP A 12 2.03 6.11 -31.21
C ASP A 12 1.11 6.54 -30.06
N ALA A 13 1.10 7.85 -29.77
CA ALA A 13 0.37 8.42 -28.64
C ALA A 13 -1.14 8.15 -28.70
N ALA A 14 -1.73 8.17 -29.90
CA ALA A 14 -3.15 7.89 -30.09
C ALA A 14 -3.50 6.44 -29.76
N SER A 15 -2.71 5.48 -30.26
CA SER A 15 -2.86 4.06 -29.90
C SER A 15 -2.71 3.81 -28.39
N LEU A 16 -1.79 4.51 -27.73
CA LEU A 16 -1.64 4.43 -26.27
C LEU A 16 -2.84 5.03 -25.53
N ALA A 17 -3.43 6.11 -26.03
CA ALA A 17 -4.63 6.71 -25.45
C ALA A 17 -5.85 5.78 -25.53
N VAL A 18 -6.01 5.06 -26.65
CA VAL A 18 -7.01 3.99 -26.80
C VAL A 18 -6.82 2.93 -25.71
N LEU A 19 -5.60 2.41 -25.55
CA LEU A 19 -5.34 1.39 -24.53
C LEU A 19 -5.58 1.92 -23.12
N ARG A 20 -5.10 3.12 -22.81
CA ARG A 20 -5.23 3.73 -21.47
C ARG A 20 -6.70 3.89 -21.08
N THR A 21 -7.51 4.42 -21.99
CA THR A 21 -8.95 4.62 -21.74
C THR A 21 -9.70 3.29 -21.67
N TRP A 22 -9.34 2.32 -22.51
CA TRP A 22 -9.89 0.97 -22.41
C TRP A 22 -9.54 0.28 -21.08
N TYR A 23 -8.31 0.44 -20.57
CA TYR A 23 -7.93 -0.04 -19.23
C TYR A 23 -8.68 0.70 -18.11
N ALA A 24 -9.06 1.96 -18.34
CA ALA A 24 -9.95 2.74 -17.47
C ALA A 24 -11.44 2.33 -17.56
N SER A 25 -11.75 1.21 -18.24
CA SER A 25 -13.10 0.62 -18.40
C SER A 25 -14.01 1.29 -19.43
N VAL A 26 -13.49 2.16 -20.29
CA VAL A 26 -14.22 2.61 -21.48
C VAL A 26 -14.37 1.44 -22.47
N GLY A 27 -15.51 1.36 -23.16
CA GLY A 27 -15.74 0.32 -24.17
C GLY A 27 -14.74 0.40 -25.31
N SER A 28 -14.35 -0.74 -25.91
CA SER A 28 -13.36 -0.76 -27.01
C SER A 28 -13.76 0.12 -28.20
N ARG A 29 -15.07 0.20 -28.51
CA ARG A 29 -15.58 1.03 -29.60
C ARG A 29 -15.41 2.51 -29.31
N GLU A 30 -15.91 2.96 -28.16
CA GLU A 30 -15.81 4.35 -27.72
C GLU A 30 -14.35 4.81 -27.58
N ALA A 31 -13.45 3.96 -27.06
CA ALA A 31 -12.03 4.29 -26.96
C ALA A 31 -11.36 4.50 -28.32
N VAL A 32 -11.67 3.64 -29.32
CA VAL A 32 -11.11 3.76 -30.66
C VAL A 32 -11.73 4.94 -31.41
N GLU A 33 -13.04 5.16 -31.33
CA GLU A 33 -13.71 6.32 -31.95
C GLU A 33 -13.15 7.65 -31.44
N ARG A 34 -12.78 7.73 -30.15
CA ARG A 34 -12.27 8.96 -29.54
C ARG A 34 -10.83 9.32 -29.95
N TYR A 35 -9.96 8.34 -30.20
CA TYR A 35 -8.52 8.59 -30.40
C TYR A 35 -7.97 8.06 -31.71
N CYS A 36 -8.63 7.09 -32.35
CA CYS A 36 -8.22 6.50 -33.63
C CYS A 36 -9.44 6.22 -34.54
N PRO A 37 -10.26 7.23 -34.87
CA PRO A 37 -11.46 7.03 -35.69
C PRO A 37 -11.13 6.48 -37.08
N ASP A 38 -10.02 6.90 -37.68
CA ASP A 38 -9.60 6.48 -39.03
C ASP A 38 -9.25 5.00 -39.13
N GLN A 39 -9.03 4.31 -37.99
CA GLN A 39 -8.79 2.87 -37.96
C GLN A 39 -10.09 2.04 -37.94
N LEU A 40 -11.26 2.69 -37.89
CA LEU A 40 -12.59 2.09 -37.97
C LEU A 40 -13.14 2.23 -39.39
N GLY A 41 -13.14 1.12 -40.12
CA GLY A 41 -13.48 1.05 -41.54
C GLY A 41 -12.69 -0.09 -42.17
N GLU A 42 -13.16 -0.67 -43.27
CA GLU A 42 -12.53 -1.83 -43.94
C GLU A 42 -12.58 -3.17 -43.15
N GLY A 43 -13.69 -3.45 -42.44
CA GLY A 43 -13.86 -4.72 -41.73
C GLY A 43 -13.04 -4.86 -40.44
N LYS A 44 -12.32 -3.81 -40.03
CA LYS A 44 -11.56 -3.75 -38.77
C LYS A 44 -12.51 -3.45 -37.61
N SER A 45 -12.64 -4.38 -36.66
CA SER A 45 -13.43 -4.16 -35.44
C SER A 45 -12.64 -3.37 -34.40
N ALA A 46 -13.32 -2.56 -33.59
CA ALA A 46 -12.69 -1.81 -32.50
C ALA A 46 -11.95 -2.72 -31.48
N ARG A 47 -12.49 -3.92 -31.24
CA ARG A 47 -11.84 -4.94 -30.41
C ARG A 47 -10.57 -5.47 -31.09
N GLY A 48 -10.60 -5.66 -32.41
CA GLY A 48 -9.44 -6.05 -33.21
C GLY A 48 -8.34 -4.98 -33.21
N VAL A 49 -8.70 -3.71 -33.34
CA VAL A 49 -7.77 -2.57 -33.23
C VAL A 49 -7.10 -2.56 -31.86
N THR A 50 -7.89 -2.60 -30.78
CA THR A 50 -7.37 -2.66 -29.40
C THR A 50 -6.43 -3.87 -29.19
N GLY A 51 -6.80 -5.03 -29.73
CA GLY A 51 -6.01 -6.26 -29.64
C GLY A 51 -4.68 -6.20 -30.41
N ARG A 52 -4.64 -5.52 -31.57
CA ARG A 52 -3.40 -5.28 -32.34
C ARG A 52 -2.46 -4.34 -31.60
N ILE A 53 -2.97 -3.21 -31.09
CA ILE A 53 -2.17 -2.25 -30.33
C ILE A 53 -1.54 -2.95 -29.11
N ARG A 54 -2.32 -3.78 -28.40
CA ARG A 54 -1.85 -4.57 -27.26
C ARG A 54 -0.72 -5.53 -27.64
N ARG A 55 -0.85 -6.27 -28.75
CA ARG A 55 0.19 -7.21 -29.21
C ARG A 55 1.49 -6.48 -29.57
N LYS A 56 1.41 -5.37 -30.31
CA LYS A 56 2.57 -4.53 -30.62
C LYS A 56 3.30 -4.06 -29.35
N LEU A 57 2.55 -3.68 -28.32
CA LEU A 57 3.13 -3.28 -27.03
C LEU A 57 3.76 -4.46 -26.25
N VAL A 58 3.18 -5.66 -26.33
CA VAL A 58 3.76 -6.89 -25.77
C VAL A 58 5.06 -7.24 -26.49
N GLU A 59 5.06 -7.26 -27.82
CA GLU A 59 6.24 -7.55 -28.65
C GLU A 59 7.36 -6.55 -28.38
N PHE A 60 7.04 -5.26 -28.24
CA PHE A 60 7.99 -4.24 -27.82
C PHE A 60 8.53 -4.45 -26.41
N ALA A 61 7.69 -4.86 -25.45
CA ALA A 61 8.15 -5.13 -24.09
C ALA A 61 9.10 -6.34 -24.04
N ILE A 62 8.80 -7.39 -24.80
CA ILE A 62 9.66 -8.58 -24.93
C ILE A 62 10.99 -8.19 -25.59
N SER A 63 10.97 -7.38 -26.66
CA SER A 63 12.21 -6.94 -27.32
C SER A 63 13.10 -6.06 -26.43
N ARG A 64 12.54 -5.47 -25.37
CA ARG A 64 13.27 -4.73 -24.33
C ARG A 64 13.58 -5.55 -23.08
N HIS A 65 13.39 -6.87 -23.12
CA HIS A 65 13.59 -7.78 -21.99
C HIS A 65 12.77 -7.40 -20.74
N ARG A 66 11.55 -6.87 -20.94
CA ARG A 66 10.60 -6.50 -19.88
C ARG A 66 9.47 -7.52 -19.80
N ASP A 67 9.81 -8.78 -19.59
CA ASP A 67 8.87 -9.92 -19.63
C ASP A 67 7.73 -9.80 -18.61
N ALA A 68 8.00 -9.21 -17.45
CA ALA A 68 6.98 -8.93 -16.44
C ALA A 68 5.88 -7.99 -16.97
N LEU A 69 6.26 -6.96 -17.72
CA LEU A 69 5.31 -6.04 -18.36
C LEU A 69 4.55 -6.75 -19.48
N ALA A 70 5.24 -7.53 -20.31
CA ALA A 70 4.61 -8.32 -21.37
C ALA A 70 3.51 -9.24 -20.83
N LYS A 71 3.77 -9.95 -19.72
CA LYS A 71 2.78 -10.81 -19.04
C LYS A 71 1.54 -10.02 -18.59
N LEU A 72 1.69 -8.80 -18.08
CA LEU A 72 0.57 -7.97 -17.66
C LEU A 72 -0.33 -7.55 -18.83
N PHE A 73 0.26 -7.23 -19.98
CA PHE A 73 -0.49 -6.83 -21.16
C PHE A 73 -1.21 -8.02 -21.83
N GLN A 74 -0.73 -9.25 -21.66
CA GLN A 74 -1.35 -10.44 -22.26
C GLN A 74 -2.69 -10.86 -21.62
N CYS A 75 -3.02 -10.46 -20.39
CA CYS A 75 -4.30 -10.79 -19.73
C CYS A 75 -5.54 -10.40 -20.55
N GLU A 76 -6.36 -11.37 -20.93
CA GLU A 76 -7.59 -11.18 -21.72
C GLU A 76 -8.63 -10.32 -21.02
N ALA A 77 -9.52 -9.66 -21.79
CA ALA A 77 -10.53 -8.76 -21.23
C ALA A 77 -11.46 -9.43 -20.21
N GLY A 78 -11.89 -10.66 -20.47
CA GLY A 78 -12.70 -11.44 -19.54
C GLY A 78 -11.95 -11.81 -18.25
N GLU A 79 -10.67 -12.16 -18.37
CA GLU A 79 -9.80 -12.39 -17.21
C GLU A 79 -9.59 -11.12 -16.40
N ARG A 80 -9.36 -9.97 -17.03
CA ARG A 80 -9.19 -8.70 -16.34
C ARG A 80 -10.41 -8.29 -15.54
N ILE A 81 -11.62 -8.47 -16.08
CA ILE A 81 -12.87 -8.17 -15.34
C ILE A 81 -12.99 -9.08 -14.12
N ARG A 82 -12.69 -10.38 -14.27
CA ARG A 82 -12.68 -11.33 -13.14
C ARG A 82 -11.64 -10.95 -12.09
N HIS A 83 -10.42 -10.62 -12.50
CA HIS A 83 -9.36 -10.16 -11.61
C HIS A 83 -9.76 -8.86 -10.89
N ARG A 84 -10.35 -7.88 -11.59
CA ARG A 84 -10.81 -6.63 -10.98
C ARG A 84 -11.89 -6.88 -9.93
N LYS A 85 -12.88 -7.74 -10.21
CA LYS A 85 -13.91 -8.12 -9.21
C LYS A 85 -13.29 -8.82 -8.00
N ALA A 86 -12.35 -9.74 -8.22
CA ALA A 86 -11.64 -10.43 -7.14
C ALA A 86 -10.82 -9.46 -6.28
N VAL A 87 -10.09 -8.54 -6.91
CA VAL A 87 -9.30 -7.51 -6.22
C VAL A 87 -10.22 -6.55 -5.44
N ALA A 88 -11.33 -6.10 -6.03
CA ALA A 88 -12.27 -5.22 -5.35
C ALA A 88 -12.85 -5.88 -4.08
N ARG A 89 -13.20 -7.16 -4.14
CA ARG A 89 -13.64 -7.92 -2.96
C ARG A 89 -12.54 -8.06 -1.91
N ALA A 90 -11.32 -8.36 -2.34
CA ALA A 90 -10.17 -8.45 -1.43
C ALA A 90 -9.91 -7.12 -0.73
N VAL A 91 -9.89 -6.00 -1.47
CA VAL A 91 -9.71 -4.64 -0.92
C VAL A 91 -10.83 -4.30 0.06
N ALA A 92 -12.09 -4.59 -0.27
CA ALA A 92 -13.20 -4.39 0.64
C ALA A 92 -13.02 -5.18 1.94
N ALA A 93 -12.61 -6.46 1.84
CA ALA A 93 -12.33 -7.30 3.01
C ALA A 93 -11.19 -6.74 3.89
N LEU A 94 -10.12 -6.23 3.27
CA LEU A 94 -9.01 -5.57 3.97
C LEU A 94 -9.49 -4.34 4.73
N HIS A 95 -10.29 -3.48 4.07
CA HIS A 95 -10.81 -2.25 4.66
C HIS A 95 -11.73 -2.53 5.86
N THR A 96 -12.62 -3.53 5.75
CA THR A 96 -13.50 -3.96 6.86
C THR A 96 -12.70 -4.45 8.07
N ASN A 97 -11.50 -4.98 7.86
CA ASN A 97 -10.61 -5.46 8.92
C ASN A 97 -9.62 -4.39 9.41
N GLY A 98 -9.87 -3.12 9.08
CA GLY A 98 -9.07 -1.99 9.54
C GLY A 98 -7.75 -1.77 8.79
N ILE A 99 -7.50 -2.51 7.71
CA ILE A 99 -6.35 -2.29 6.82
C ILE A 99 -6.80 -1.33 5.72
N ARG A 100 -6.59 -0.04 5.92
CA ARG A 100 -6.98 1.03 4.99
C ARG A 100 -5.82 1.51 4.14
N THR A 101 -4.59 1.25 4.56
CA THR A 101 -3.39 1.71 3.85
C THR A 101 -2.48 0.59 3.42
N LEU A 102 -1.68 0.88 2.39
CA LEU A 102 -0.64 -0.02 1.90
C LEU A 102 0.44 -0.30 2.96
N ALA A 103 0.76 0.71 3.77
CA ALA A 103 1.71 0.61 4.88
C ALA A 103 1.22 -0.38 5.95
N GLU A 104 -0.05 -0.25 6.39
CA GLU A 104 -0.68 -1.17 7.33
C GLU A 104 -0.69 -2.62 6.82
N LEU A 105 -0.98 -2.80 5.53
CA LEU A 105 -0.97 -4.11 4.90
C LEU A 105 0.43 -4.74 4.95
N ILE A 106 1.49 -3.99 4.61
CA ILE A 106 2.87 -4.50 4.63
C ILE A 106 3.34 -4.84 6.04
N VAL A 107 3.03 -4.01 7.04
CA VAL A 107 3.36 -4.28 8.44
C VAL A 107 2.69 -5.57 8.89
N ARG A 108 1.43 -5.79 8.51
CA ARG A 108 0.67 -6.98 8.87
C ARG A 108 1.19 -8.25 8.19
N ILE A 109 1.51 -8.19 6.90
CA ILE A 109 2.15 -9.29 6.16
C ILE A 109 3.48 -9.68 6.82
N SER A 110 4.29 -8.69 7.18
CA SER A 110 5.61 -8.92 7.78
C SER A 110 5.53 -9.51 9.19
N ARG A 111 4.50 -9.16 9.97
CA ARG A 111 4.35 -9.61 11.37
C ARG A 111 3.66 -10.96 11.53
N ARG A 112 2.92 -11.46 10.54
CA ARG A 112 2.23 -12.76 10.62
C ARG A 112 2.40 -13.57 9.34
N ARG A 113 3.01 -14.76 9.46
CA ARG A 113 3.17 -15.75 8.36
C ARG A 113 1.86 -16.24 7.72
N ARG A 114 0.70 -16.03 8.36
CA ARG A 114 -0.64 -16.33 7.85
C ARG A 114 -1.61 -15.21 8.16
N TRP A 115 -1.24 -13.98 7.79
CA TRP A 115 -1.98 -12.76 8.12
C TRP A 115 -3.44 -12.74 7.63
N TRP A 116 -3.78 -13.58 6.64
CA TRP A 116 -5.13 -13.69 6.04
C TRP A 116 -6.12 -14.55 6.84
N LEU A 117 -5.68 -15.41 7.78
CA LEU A 117 -6.56 -16.33 8.51
C LEU A 117 -7.66 -15.63 9.34
N GLY A 118 -7.43 -14.37 9.73
CA GLY A 118 -8.39 -13.58 10.51
C GLY A 118 -9.24 -12.60 9.69
N ILE A 119 -9.20 -12.67 8.35
CA ILE A 119 -9.91 -11.75 7.47
C ILE A 119 -11.04 -12.53 6.78
N PRO A 120 -12.30 -12.43 7.27
CA PRO A 120 -13.44 -13.05 6.60
C PRO A 120 -13.49 -12.59 5.15
N SER A 121 -13.71 -13.52 4.22
CA SER A 121 -13.74 -13.33 2.75
C SER A 121 -12.39 -13.16 2.01
N LEU A 122 -11.25 -13.13 2.71
CA LEU A 122 -9.93 -13.16 2.07
C LEU A 122 -9.36 -14.60 2.05
N GLY A 123 -9.56 -15.30 0.94
CA GLY A 123 -9.05 -16.67 0.77
C GLY A 123 -7.53 -16.74 0.57
N GLU A 124 -6.92 -17.89 0.88
CA GLU A 124 -5.47 -18.15 0.76
C GLU A 124 -4.91 -17.81 -0.62
N ARG A 125 -5.59 -18.20 -1.71
CA ARG A 125 -5.16 -17.86 -3.08
C ARG A 125 -5.07 -16.36 -3.32
N SER A 126 -5.97 -15.58 -2.73
CA SER A 126 -5.94 -14.12 -2.86
C SER A 126 -4.81 -13.50 -2.04
N ALA A 127 -4.50 -14.05 -0.87
CA ALA A 127 -3.38 -13.64 -0.04
C ALA A 127 -2.03 -13.90 -0.74
N HIS A 128 -1.83 -15.12 -1.27
CA HIS A 128 -0.64 -15.42 -2.07
C HIS A 128 -0.50 -14.57 -3.32
N ARG A 129 -1.63 -14.15 -3.91
CA ARG A 129 -1.60 -13.25 -5.06
C ARG A 129 -1.15 -11.84 -4.69
N VAL A 130 -1.55 -11.37 -3.51
CA VAL A 130 -1.05 -10.11 -2.94
C VAL A 130 0.45 -10.21 -2.64
N GLU A 131 0.91 -11.33 -2.08
CA GLU A 131 2.33 -11.59 -1.83
C GLU A 131 3.16 -11.63 -3.12
N ALA A 132 2.70 -12.37 -4.13
CA ALA A 132 3.35 -12.44 -5.44
C ALA A 132 3.41 -11.08 -6.12
N PHE A 133 2.38 -10.24 -5.96
CA PHE A 133 2.38 -8.87 -6.47
C PHE A 133 3.45 -8.01 -5.79
N PHE A 134 3.59 -8.09 -4.47
CA PHE A 134 4.66 -7.35 -3.75
C PHE A 134 6.06 -7.84 -4.11
N ALA A 135 6.23 -9.14 -4.34
CA ALA A 135 7.50 -9.70 -4.82
C ALA A 135 7.85 -9.18 -6.24
N ALA A 136 6.85 -9.02 -7.11
CA ALA A 136 7.04 -8.49 -8.46
C ALA A 136 7.24 -6.97 -8.50
N CYS A 137 6.78 -6.23 -7.48
CA CYS A 137 6.82 -4.77 -7.43
C CYS A 137 7.63 -4.26 -6.23
N SER A 138 8.93 -4.57 -6.18
CA SER A 138 9.84 -4.17 -5.09
C SER A 138 9.85 -2.66 -4.81
N ALA A 139 9.76 -1.82 -5.84
CA ALA A 139 9.70 -0.36 -5.70
C ALA A 139 8.44 0.14 -4.95
N LEU A 140 7.31 -0.56 -5.11
CA LEU A 140 6.08 -0.25 -4.40
C LEU A 140 6.20 -0.63 -2.91
N THR A 141 6.79 -1.80 -2.66
CA THR A 141 7.08 -2.29 -1.31
C THR A 141 8.02 -1.33 -0.57
N GLU A 142 9.05 -0.83 -1.26
CA GLU A 142 10.02 0.10 -0.68
C GLU A 142 9.41 1.46 -0.34
N ARG A 143 8.61 2.02 -1.26
CA ARG A 143 7.84 3.24 -1.00
C ARG A 143 6.84 3.08 0.15
N ALA A 144 6.23 1.93 0.28
CA ALA A 144 5.31 1.69 1.36
C ALA A 144 6.03 1.46 2.71
N ARG A 145 7.25 0.90 2.71
CA ARG A 145 8.12 0.87 3.90
C ARG A 145 8.54 2.27 4.34
N SER A 146 8.90 3.15 3.40
CA SER A 146 9.23 4.54 3.77
C SER A 146 8.04 5.25 4.42
N LEU A 147 6.81 4.95 4.00
CA LEU A 147 5.59 5.44 4.64
C LEU A 147 5.37 4.87 6.05
N VAL A 148 5.72 3.62 6.32
CA VAL A 148 5.67 3.03 7.68
C VAL A 148 6.60 3.76 8.64
N VAL A 149 7.83 4.08 8.21
CA VAL A 149 8.79 4.84 9.01
C VAL A 149 8.23 6.24 9.34
N ALA A 150 7.61 6.89 8.35
CA ALA A 150 7.00 8.21 8.52
C ALA A 150 5.70 8.22 9.35
N THR A 151 5.05 7.08 9.56
CA THR A 151 3.77 6.95 10.29
C THR A 151 3.90 6.34 11.67
N THR A 152 5.12 6.06 12.14
CA THR A 152 5.32 5.73 13.55
C THR A 152 4.87 6.92 14.40
N PRO A 153 3.83 6.82 15.26
CA PRO A 153 3.64 7.82 16.29
C PRO A 153 4.95 7.89 17.08
N GLU A 154 5.39 9.11 17.37
CA GLU A 154 6.70 9.41 17.94
C GLU A 154 7.11 8.36 18.97
N SER A 155 8.36 7.90 18.82
CA SER A 155 9.00 6.89 19.65
C SER A 155 8.54 7.00 21.10
N VAL A 156 8.05 5.90 21.67
CA VAL A 156 7.94 5.73 23.11
C VAL A 156 9.27 6.20 23.70
N THR A 157 9.26 7.36 24.36
CA THR A 157 10.44 7.89 25.02
C THR A 157 10.85 6.86 26.08
N PRO A 158 12.14 6.47 26.14
CA PRO A 158 12.67 5.75 27.29
C PRO A 158 12.21 6.47 28.56
N TRP A 159 11.75 5.72 29.57
CA TRP A 159 11.10 6.28 30.77
C TRP A 159 11.97 7.35 31.47
N GLU A 160 13.28 7.24 31.30
CA GLU A 160 14.33 8.18 31.70
C GLU A 160 14.19 9.61 31.09
N ASN A 161 13.38 9.79 30.04
CA ASN A 161 13.14 11.07 29.37
C ASN A 161 11.66 11.54 29.40
N ILE A 162 10.79 10.89 30.18
CA ILE A 162 9.41 11.36 30.35
C ILE A 162 9.43 12.66 31.15
N ARG A 163 9.13 13.81 30.52
CA ARG A 163 8.82 15.04 31.25
C ARG A 163 7.37 15.01 31.72
N VAL A 164 7.19 14.80 33.01
CA VAL A 164 5.88 14.91 33.66
C VAL A 164 5.44 16.39 33.62
N PRO A 165 4.24 16.70 33.10
CA PRO A 165 3.69 18.06 33.15
C PRO A 165 3.67 18.62 34.59
N HIS A 166 3.98 19.91 34.75
CA HIS A 166 4.16 20.56 36.07
C HIS A 166 2.90 20.57 36.93
N ASP A 167 1.74 20.30 36.35
CA ASP A 167 0.45 20.13 37.05
C ASP A 167 0.33 18.77 37.75
N VAL A 168 1.15 17.78 37.37
CA VAL A 168 1.16 16.41 37.90
C VAL A 168 2.53 15.97 38.48
N ASP A 169 3.49 16.87 38.59
CA ASP A 169 4.86 16.59 39.06
C ASP A 169 5.00 16.39 40.59
N GLY A 170 3.92 16.60 41.35
CA GLY A 170 3.89 16.43 42.80
C GLY A 170 4.70 17.46 43.60
N SER A 171 5.36 18.43 42.95
CA SER A 171 6.20 19.47 43.59
C SER A 171 5.40 20.36 44.54
N ARG A 172 4.13 20.59 44.21
CA ARG A 172 3.17 21.36 45.02
C ARG A 172 2.52 20.56 46.15
N GLY A 173 2.88 19.28 46.31
CA GLY A 173 2.37 18.42 47.38
C GLY A 173 0.88 18.04 47.29
N ILE A 174 0.22 18.36 46.17
CA ILE A 174 -1.23 18.15 45.96
C ILE A 174 -1.57 16.65 45.83
N PHE A 175 -0.65 15.84 45.32
CA PHE A 175 -0.82 14.39 45.10
C PHE A 175 -0.02 13.53 46.09
N ARG A 176 0.15 13.99 47.34
CA ARG A 176 0.73 13.12 48.39
C ARG A 176 -0.25 11.99 48.71
N ALA A 177 0.25 10.76 48.75
CA ALA A 177 -0.50 9.63 49.28
C ALA A 177 -0.93 9.92 50.73
N PRO A 178 -2.13 9.50 51.16
CA PRO A 178 -2.56 9.58 52.56
C PRO A 178 -1.52 8.96 53.49
N LYS A 179 -1.28 9.58 54.66
CA LYS A 179 -0.25 9.15 55.62
C LYS A 179 -0.34 7.66 56.02
N ALA A 180 -1.52 7.06 55.92
CA ALA A 180 -1.74 5.64 56.16
C ALA A 180 -0.98 4.70 55.19
N MET A 181 -0.56 5.19 54.01
CA MET A 181 0.15 4.42 52.97
C MET A 181 1.68 4.66 52.94
N CYS A 182 2.21 5.58 53.75
CA CYS A 182 3.65 5.84 53.78
C CYS A 182 4.40 4.83 54.67
N ALA A 183 5.03 3.83 54.07
CA ALA A 183 5.86 2.82 54.74
C ALA A 183 7.25 3.36 55.14
N ARG A 184 7.32 4.44 55.94
CA ARG A 184 8.49 4.79 56.77
C ARG A 184 8.19 6.00 57.67
N SER A 185 7.76 5.77 58.91
CA SER A 185 7.91 6.76 59.97
C SER A 185 9.28 6.56 60.63
N GLN A 186 10.30 7.29 60.19
CA GLN A 186 11.50 7.47 61.00
C GLN A 186 11.18 8.50 62.09
N SER A 187 11.13 8.05 63.34
CA SER A 187 11.10 8.89 64.53
C SER A 187 12.43 9.63 64.67
N GLY A 188 12.45 10.90 64.24
CA GLY A 188 13.58 11.80 64.47
C GLY A 188 13.75 12.06 65.97
N GLY A 189 14.92 11.71 66.49
CA GLY A 189 15.32 11.90 67.88
C GLY A 189 15.36 13.37 68.28
N THR A 190 14.88 13.63 69.49
CA THR A 190 14.85 14.94 70.15
C THR A 190 16.27 15.40 70.51
N VAL A 191 16.86 16.29 69.70
CA VAL A 191 18.02 17.09 70.16
C VAL A 191 17.46 18.32 70.88
N ARG A 192 17.51 18.27 72.21
CA ARG A 192 17.16 19.41 73.08
C ARG A 192 18.34 20.38 73.09
N ARG A 193 18.23 21.49 72.37
CA ARG A 193 19.06 22.69 72.61
C ARG A 193 18.34 23.55 73.65
N THR A 194 18.94 23.73 74.81
CA THR A 194 18.57 24.79 75.77
C THR A 194 19.39 26.05 75.48
N PRO A 195 18.77 27.25 75.41
CA PRO A 195 19.50 28.52 75.37
C PRO A 195 19.89 28.94 76.79
N GLY A 196 21.01 29.63 76.92
CA GLY A 196 21.64 29.98 78.20
C GLY A 196 21.22 31.31 78.82
N SER A 197 21.68 31.51 80.06
CA SER A 197 22.36 32.70 80.61
C SER A 197 22.82 32.35 82.01
#